data_AF-A0A644V7W4-F1
#
_entry.id   AF-A0A644V7W4-F1
#
_cell.length_a   1.000
_cell.length_b   1.000
_cell.length_c   1.000
_cell.angle_alpha   90.00
_cell.angle_beta   90.00
_cell.angle_gamma   90.00
#
_symmetry.space_group_name_H-M   'P 1'
#
loop_
_entity.id
_entity.type
_entity.pdbx_description
1 polymer ?
#
loop_
_entity_poly.entity_id
_entity_poly.type
_entity_poly.pdbx_seq_one_letter_code
_entity_poly.pdbx_strand_id
1 'polypeptide(L)'
;MKKKKEITMTRNEALILNQVLTNVRISGMSLSSRRNLIGLKIELGKITKAVEDFQKESIEAHKPGNFAELQSDQSEKGKKAFSALVNDLEAKVREVLNPYCEENVTISFQGITSEDFEKLTEINDLTLAAYEFLNLKLL
;
A
#
# COMPACT_ATOMS: atom_id res chain seq x y z
N MET A 1 3.62 13.38 -30.29
CA MET A 1 3.28 13.34 -28.85
C MET A 1 3.70 11.98 -28.31
N LYS A 2 4.65 11.90 -27.37
CA LYS A 2 4.95 10.62 -26.69
C LYS A 2 3.72 10.26 -25.85
N LYS A 3 3.10 9.09 -26.09
CA LYS A 3 2.03 8.57 -25.21
C LYS A 3 2.59 8.57 -23.78
N LYS A 4 1.90 9.23 -22.86
CA LYS A 4 2.20 9.08 -21.43
C LYS A 4 1.96 7.60 -21.12
N LYS A 5 3.02 6.88 -20.73
CA LYS A 5 2.85 5.56 -20.13
C LYS A 5 2.22 5.78 -18.76
N GLU A 6 1.19 5.01 -18.47
CA GLU A 6 0.42 5.05 -17.24
C GLU A 6 0.34 3.62 -16.72
N ILE A 7 0.35 3.48 -15.41
CA ILE A 7 0.11 2.22 -14.75
C ILE A 7 -1.22 2.31 -14.02
N THR A 8 -2.12 1.36 -14.30
CA THR A 8 -3.40 1.24 -13.59
C THR A 8 -3.35 -0.03 -12.74
N MET A 9 -3.71 0.12 -11.48
CA MET A 9 -3.68 -0.95 -10.47
C MET A 9 -4.68 -0.64 -9.36
N THR A 10 -5.05 -1.62 -8.55
CA THR A 10 -5.87 -1.35 -7.36
C THR A 10 -5.05 -0.59 -6.30
N ARG A 11 -5.71 0.12 -5.37
CA ARG A 11 -5.00 0.73 -4.24
C ARG A 11 -4.21 -0.33 -3.46
N ASN A 12 -4.75 -1.54 -3.31
CA ASN A 12 -4.05 -2.65 -2.66
C ASN A 12 -2.75 -3.03 -3.39
N GLU A 13 -2.79 -3.18 -4.72
CA GLU A 13 -1.59 -3.40 -5.52
C GLU A 13 -0.58 -2.26 -5.38
N ALA A 14 -1.06 -1.01 -5.26
CA ALA A 14 -0.20 0.16 -5.04
C ALA A 14 0.48 0.10 -3.66
N LEU A 15 -0.21 -0.34 -2.60
CA LEU A 15 0.39 -0.55 -1.28
C LEU A 15 1.49 -1.62 -1.33
N ILE A 16 1.21 -2.76 -1.97
CA ILE A 16 2.19 -3.85 -2.13
C ILE A 16 3.40 -3.35 -2.92
N LEU A 17 3.19 -2.65 -4.03
CA LEU A 17 4.27 -2.08 -4.84
C LEU A 17 5.10 -1.07 -4.03
N ASN A 18 4.42 -0.21 -3.26
CA ASN A 18 5.09 0.74 -2.39
C ASN A 18 5.98 0.03 -1.36
N GLN A 19 5.47 -1.04 -0.76
CA GLN A 19 6.19 -1.85 0.23
C GLN A 19 7.42 -2.51 -0.38
N VAL A 20 7.28 -3.18 -1.52
CA VAL A 20 8.39 -3.82 -2.24
C VAL A 20 9.46 -2.80 -2.56
N LEU A 21 9.08 -1.62 -3.08
CA LEU A 21 10.03 -0.57 -3.46
C LEU A 21 10.69 0.16 -2.28
N THR A 22 10.22 0.01 -1.04
CA THR A 22 10.82 0.70 0.13
C THR A 22 12.26 0.25 0.39
N ASN A 23 12.57 -1.02 0.16
CA ASN A 23 13.88 -1.60 0.47
C ASN A 23 14.76 -1.80 -0.76
N VAL A 24 14.30 -1.38 -1.95
CA VAL A 24 15.00 -1.57 -3.20
C VAL A 24 16.14 -0.55 -3.35
N ARG A 25 17.35 -1.06 -3.51
CA ARG A 25 18.53 -0.31 -3.93
C ARG A 25 18.47 -0.08 -5.43
N ILE A 26 18.56 1.19 -5.82
CA ILE A 26 18.53 1.61 -7.24
C ILE A 26 19.91 2.04 -7.75
N SER A 27 20.98 1.78 -6.99
CA SER A 27 22.37 2.00 -7.43
C SER A 27 22.67 1.14 -8.66
N GLY A 28 23.46 1.64 -9.61
CA GLY A 28 23.80 0.91 -10.86
C GLY A 28 22.85 1.16 -12.03
N MET A 29 21.61 1.61 -11.77
CA MET A 29 20.66 1.99 -12.81
C MET A 29 20.98 3.35 -13.44
N SER A 30 20.53 3.57 -14.68
CA SER A 30 20.61 4.85 -15.35
C SER A 30 19.91 5.98 -14.57
N LEU A 31 20.34 7.22 -14.77
CA LEU A 31 19.72 8.37 -14.10
C LEU A 31 18.22 8.54 -14.46
N SER A 32 17.85 8.22 -15.71
CA SER A 32 16.46 8.32 -16.16
C SER A 32 15.55 7.33 -15.42
N SER A 33 15.94 6.06 -15.37
CA SER A 33 15.15 5.02 -14.69
C SER A 33 15.05 5.26 -13.19
N ARG A 34 16.14 5.72 -12.55
CA ARG A 34 16.12 6.13 -11.14
C ARG A 34 15.12 7.24 -10.87
N ARG A 35 15.10 8.29 -11.71
CA ARG A 35 14.13 9.39 -11.59
C ARG A 35 12.70 8.90 -11.77
N ASN A 36 12.45 8.01 -12.73
CA ASN A 36 11.13 7.43 -12.94
C ASN A 36 10.67 6.62 -11.72
N LEU A 37 11.53 5.77 -11.15
CA LEU A 37 11.19 4.99 -9.94
C LEU A 37 10.97 5.87 -8.71
N ILE A 38 11.78 6.91 -8.53
CA ILE A 38 11.59 7.86 -7.42
C ILE A 38 10.24 8.58 -7.59
N GLY A 39 9.90 9.04 -8.81
CA GLY A 39 8.61 9.65 -9.09
C GLY A 39 7.44 8.72 -8.79
N LEU A 40 7.53 7.46 -9.23
CA LEU A 40 6.55 6.42 -8.92
C LEU A 40 6.42 6.21 -7.40
N LYS A 41 7.54 6.08 -6.69
CA LYS A 41 7.58 5.88 -5.23
C LYS A 41 6.90 7.02 -4.47
N ILE A 42 7.06 8.26 -4.93
CA ILE A 42 6.37 9.42 -4.34
C ILE A 42 4.85 9.31 -4.52
N GLU A 43 4.37 8.99 -5.73
CA GLU A 43 2.93 8.85 -5.98
C GLU A 43 2.32 7.67 -5.20
N LEU A 44 3.02 6.54 -5.11
CA LEU A 44 2.63 5.40 -4.29
C LEU A 44 2.55 5.75 -2.80
N GLY A 45 3.45 6.62 -2.31
CA GLY A 45 3.41 7.15 -0.96
C GLY A 45 2.15 7.98 -0.67
N LYS A 46 1.67 8.76 -1.65
CA LYS A 46 0.41 9.51 -1.52
C LYS A 46 -0.79 8.57 -1.41
N ILE A 47 -0.83 7.52 -2.23
CA ILE A 47 -1.90 6.51 -2.18
C ILE A 47 -1.88 5.78 -0.83
N THR A 48 -0.68 5.41 -0.34
CA THR A 48 -0.54 4.77 0.97
C THR A 48 -1.11 5.64 2.07
N LYS A 49 -0.75 6.93 2.09
CA LYS A 49 -1.30 7.89 3.04
C LYS A 49 -2.82 8.02 2.93
N ALA A 50 -3.37 8.07 1.72
CA ALA A 50 -4.82 8.16 1.52
C ALA A 50 -5.57 6.92 2.04
N VAL A 51 -4.97 5.72 1.96
CA VAL A 51 -5.55 4.50 2.56
C VAL A 51 -5.46 4.54 4.08
N GLU A 52 -4.33 4.95 4.65
CA GLU A 52 -4.17 5.09 6.10
C GLU A 52 -5.15 6.10 6.70
N ASP A 53 -5.34 7.25 6.02
CA ASP A 53 -6.25 8.29 6.46
C ASP A 53 -7.71 7.80 6.36
N PHE A 54 -8.09 7.15 5.26
CA PHE A 54 -9.42 6.52 5.11
C PHE A 54 -9.70 5.46 6.19
N GLN A 55 -8.70 4.64 6.53
CA GLN A 55 -8.83 3.64 7.60
C GLN A 55 -9.06 4.31 8.96
N LYS A 56 -8.32 5.36 9.29
CA LYS A 56 -8.50 6.12 10.55
C LYS A 56 -9.88 6.76 10.63
N GLU A 57 -10.31 7.42 9.56
CA GLU A 57 -11.65 8.02 9.47
C GLU A 57 -12.75 6.95 9.62
N SER A 58 -12.57 5.78 9.00
CA SER A 58 -13.51 4.66 9.11
C SER A 58 -13.58 4.10 10.54
N ILE A 59 -12.45 3.99 11.23
CA ILE A 59 -12.39 3.57 12.63
C ILE A 59 -13.16 4.55 13.52
N GLU A 60 -12.91 5.85 13.38
CA GLU A 60 -13.60 6.85 14.20
C GLU A 60 -15.10 6.93 13.89
N ALA A 61 -15.49 6.83 12.62
CA ALA A 61 -16.90 6.86 12.22
C ALA A 61 -17.71 5.66 12.75
N HIS A 62 -17.08 4.49 12.91
CA HIS A 62 -17.73 3.27 13.37
C HIS A 62 -17.49 2.97 14.86
N LYS A 63 -16.71 3.80 15.57
CA LYS A 63 -16.40 3.61 16.99
C LYS A 63 -17.69 3.70 17.81
N PRO A 64 -18.06 2.66 18.57
CA PRO A 64 -19.25 2.68 19.40
C PRO A 64 -19.10 3.61 20.61
N GLY A 65 -20.20 4.20 21.09
CA GLY A 65 -20.18 5.19 22.17
C GLY A 65 -19.63 4.68 23.52
N ASN A 66 -19.68 3.37 23.78
CA ASN A 66 -19.13 2.73 24.98
C ASN A 66 -17.67 2.27 24.83
N PHE A 67 -16.99 2.59 23.72
CA PHE A 67 -15.62 2.13 23.45
C PHE A 67 -14.64 2.52 24.57
N ALA A 68 -14.62 3.80 24.97
CA ALA A 68 -13.68 4.30 25.97
C ALA A 68 -13.93 3.71 27.38
N GLU A 69 -15.20 3.48 27.72
CA GLU A 69 -15.60 2.86 28.98
C GLU A 69 -15.10 1.42 29.05
N LEU A 70 -15.38 0.61 28.02
CA LEU A 70 -14.95 -0.78 27.96
C LEU A 70 -13.43 -0.94 27.81
N GLN A 71 -12.75 -0.02 27.13
CA GLN A 71 -11.29 -0.02 27.05
C GLN A 71 -10.63 0.14 28.43
N SER A 72 -11.27 0.89 29.32
CA SER A 72 -10.75 1.18 30.66
C SER A 72 -11.10 0.09 31.68
N ASP A 73 -12.07 -0.79 31.38
CA ASP A 73 -12.49 -1.88 32.26
C ASP A 73 -11.48 -3.05 32.23
N GLN A 74 -10.67 -3.14 33.28
CA GLN A 74 -9.64 -4.16 33.43
C GLN A 74 -10.15 -5.49 34.00
N SER A 75 -11.46 -5.61 34.29
CA SER A 75 -12.06 -6.88 34.72
C SER A 75 -12.02 -7.92 33.59
N GLU A 76 -12.09 -9.20 33.93
CA GLU A 76 -12.10 -10.27 32.91
C GLU A 76 -13.33 -10.14 31.99
N LYS A 77 -14.48 -9.75 32.56
CA LYS A 77 -15.71 -9.49 31.81
C LYS A 77 -15.56 -8.28 30.88
N GLY A 78 -14.95 -7.19 31.38
CA GLY A 78 -14.61 -5.99 30.60
C GLY A 78 -13.69 -6.29 29.43
N LYS A 79 -12.60 -7.03 29.67
CA LYS A 79 -11.66 -7.45 28.61
C LYS A 79 -12.32 -8.29 27.53
N LYS A 80 -13.18 -9.26 27.90
CA LYS A 80 -13.94 -10.06 26.93
C LYS A 80 -14.91 -9.20 26.11
N ALA A 81 -15.62 -8.28 26.76
CA ALA A 81 -16.54 -7.36 26.09
C ALA A 81 -15.81 -6.39 25.15
N PHE A 82 -14.67 -5.83 25.58
CA PHE A 82 -13.85 -4.97 24.76
C PHE A 82 -13.27 -5.72 23.55
N SER A 83 -12.80 -6.95 23.73
CA SER A 83 -12.32 -7.77 22.62
C SER A 83 -13.41 -8.08 21.59
N ALA A 84 -14.62 -8.43 22.03
CA ALA A 84 -15.75 -8.63 21.11
C ALA A 84 -16.09 -7.35 20.35
N LEU A 85 -16.09 -6.21 21.04
CA LEU A 85 -16.35 -4.90 20.47
C LEU A 85 -15.28 -4.48 19.44
N VAL A 86 -14.00 -4.76 19.70
CA VAL A 86 -12.91 -4.52 18.74
C VAL A 86 -13.08 -5.39 17.51
N ASN A 87 -13.43 -6.67 17.66
CA ASN A 87 -13.67 -7.56 16.53
C ASN A 87 -14.83 -7.08 15.65
N ASP A 88 -15.94 -6.63 16.27
CA ASP A 88 -17.09 -6.06 15.55
C ASP A 88 -16.72 -4.76 14.82
N LEU A 89 -15.91 -3.90 15.46
CA LEU A 89 -15.40 -2.69 14.83
C LEU A 89 -14.49 -3.02 13.64
N GLU A 90 -13.56 -3.96 13.80
CA GLU A 90 -12.69 -4.42 12.72
C GLU A 90 -13.48 -4.98 11.54
N ALA A 91 -14.52 -5.77 11.80
CA ALA A 91 -15.38 -6.31 10.75
C ALA A 91 -16.04 -5.19 9.94
N LYS A 92 -16.64 -4.20 10.61
CA LYS A 92 -17.26 -3.02 9.95
C LYS A 92 -16.25 -2.19 9.16
N VAL A 93 -15.06 -1.97 9.72
CA VAL A 93 -14.00 -1.24 9.03
C VAL A 93 -13.54 -2.02 7.79
N ARG A 94 -13.40 -3.35 7.86
CA ARG A 94 -13.05 -4.18 6.70
C ARG A 94 -14.12 -4.15 5.60
N GLU A 95 -15.40 -4.10 5.96
CA GLU A 95 -16.50 -4.02 5.00
C GLU A 95 -16.40 -2.77 4.10
N VAL A 96 -15.92 -1.65 4.63
CA VAL A 96 -15.71 -0.41 3.86
C VAL A 96 -14.31 -0.27 3.26
N LEU A 97 -13.28 -0.77 3.97
CA LEU A 97 -11.89 -0.67 3.53
C LEU A 97 -11.58 -1.59 2.36
N ASN A 98 -12.15 -2.80 2.32
CA ASN A 98 -11.88 -3.75 1.24
C ASN A 98 -12.33 -3.19 -0.12
N PRO A 99 -13.58 -2.72 -0.33
CA PRO A 99 -13.97 -2.10 -1.59
C PRO A 99 -13.12 -0.88 -1.95
N TYR A 100 -12.80 -0.03 -0.98
CA TYR A 100 -11.94 1.13 -1.20
C TYR A 100 -10.54 0.72 -1.68
N CYS A 101 -9.98 -0.36 -1.14
CA CYS A 101 -8.67 -0.88 -1.56
C CYS A 101 -8.69 -1.55 -2.95
N GLU A 102 -9.83 -2.06 -3.40
CA GLU A 102 -10.01 -2.70 -4.71
C GLU A 102 -10.30 -1.71 -5.85
N GLU A 103 -10.57 -0.43 -5.54
CA GLU A 103 -10.70 0.59 -6.58
C GLU A 103 -9.37 0.83 -7.30
N ASN A 104 -9.47 1.03 -8.62
CA ASN A 104 -8.34 1.34 -9.46
C ASN A 104 -7.83 2.77 -9.26
N VAL A 105 -6.50 2.90 -9.29
CA VAL A 105 -5.76 4.16 -9.36
C VAL A 105 -4.83 4.13 -10.57
N THR A 106 -4.66 5.29 -11.20
CA THR A 106 -3.78 5.45 -12.35
C THR A 106 -2.64 6.40 -12.01
N ILE A 107 -1.41 5.94 -12.21
CA ILE A 107 -0.19 6.73 -11.97
C ILE A 107 0.53 6.93 -13.30
N SER A 108 0.90 8.17 -13.60
CA SER A 108 1.78 8.47 -14.73
C SER A 108 3.18 7.93 -14.43
N PHE A 109 3.63 6.94 -15.20
CA PHE A 109 4.92 6.30 -14.98
C PHE A 109 5.52 5.82 -16.31
N GLN A 110 6.75 6.26 -16.60
CA GLN A 110 7.40 6.01 -17.89
C GLN A 110 8.06 4.63 -18.01
N GLY A 111 8.02 3.81 -16.96
CA GLY A 111 8.77 2.57 -16.92
C GLY A 111 10.25 2.79 -16.61
N ILE A 112 10.95 1.68 -16.48
CA ILE A 112 12.41 1.58 -16.56
C ILE A 112 12.79 0.70 -17.76
N THR A 113 14.05 0.71 -18.16
CA THR A 113 14.52 -0.19 -19.23
C THR A 113 14.70 -1.60 -18.69
N SER A 114 14.66 -2.61 -19.56
CA SER A 114 14.96 -4.00 -19.19
C SER A 114 16.36 -4.15 -18.59
N GLU A 115 17.36 -3.47 -19.15
CA GLU A 115 18.74 -3.47 -18.59
C GLU A 115 18.80 -2.88 -17.17
N ASP A 116 18.06 -1.79 -16.90
CA ASP A 116 18.02 -1.22 -15.56
C ASP A 116 17.20 -2.09 -14.59
N PHE A 117 16.20 -2.83 -15.10
CA PHE A 117 15.47 -3.82 -14.31
C PHE A 117 16.36 -5.00 -13.93
N GLU A 118 17.15 -5.55 -14.86
CA GLU A 118 18.15 -6.59 -14.57
C GLU A 118 19.11 -6.15 -13.46
N LYS A 119 19.68 -4.93 -13.57
CA LYS A 119 20.56 -4.38 -12.51
C LYS A 119 19.85 -4.22 -11.17
N LEU A 120 18.57 -3.83 -11.19
CA LEU A 120 17.75 -3.78 -9.97
C LEU A 120 17.63 -5.18 -9.37
N THR A 121 17.41 -6.22 -10.18
CA THR A 121 17.31 -7.59 -9.69
C THR A 121 18.64 -8.19 -9.20
N GLU A 122 19.77 -7.82 -9.80
CA GLU A 122 21.08 -8.31 -9.37
C GLU A 122 21.51 -7.77 -8.00
N ILE A 123 21.11 -6.54 -7.68
CA ILE A 123 21.58 -5.82 -6.49
C ILE A 123 20.66 -6.04 -5.28
N ASN A 124 19.43 -6.51 -5.50
CA ASN A 124 18.42 -6.68 -4.47
C ASN A 124 18.06 -8.15 -4.31
N ASP A 125 18.04 -8.63 -3.08
CA ASP A 125 17.57 -9.98 -2.76
C ASP A 125 16.04 -9.97 -2.61
N LEU A 126 15.33 -10.16 -3.71
CA LEU A 126 13.86 -10.20 -3.75
C LEU A 126 13.35 -11.63 -3.88
N THR A 127 12.12 -11.87 -3.40
CA THR A 127 11.44 -13.15 -3.64
C THR A 127 11.01 -13.26 -5.11
N LEU A 128 10.84 -14.49 -5.62
CA LEU A 128 10.36 -14.73 -6.98
C LEU A 128 9.05 -13.99 -7.29
N ALA A 129 8.09 -14.02 -6.34
CA ALA A 129 6.82 -13.30 -6.48
C ALA A 129 7.02 -11.78 -6.57
N ALA A 130 7.96 -11.20 -5.81
CA ALA A 130 8.28 -9.78 -5.90
C ALA A 130 8.92 -9.43 -7.25
N TYR A 131 9.76 -10.30 -7.82
CA TYR A 131 10.32 -10.12 -9.15
C TYR A 131 9.25 -10.11 -10.24
N GLU A 132 8.38 -11.11 -10.26
CA GLU A 132 7.28 -11.20 -11.23
C GLU A 132 6.38 -9.97 -11.16
N PHE A 133 6.04 -9.55 -9.94
CA PHE A 133 5.22 -8.37 -9.73
C PHE A 133 5.91 -7.09 -10.22
N LEU A 134 7.19 -6.88 -9.89
CA LEU A 134 7.93 -5.72 -10.36
C LEU A 134 8.12 -5.75 -11.88
N ASN A 135 8.35 -6.91 -12.49
CA ASN A 135 8.46 -7.03 -13.95
C ASN A 135 7.15 -6.57 -14.64
N LEU A 136 6.00 -7.01 -14.13
CA LEU A 136 4.68 -6.61 -14.65
C LEU A 136 4.38 -5.12 -14.46
N LYS A 137 4.87 -4.51 -13.39
CA LYS A 137 4.54 -3.12 -13.05
C LYS A 137 5.58 -2.10 -13.55
N LEU A 138 6.83 -2.50 -13.77
CA LEU A 138 7.93 -1.57 -14.03
C LEU A 138 8.36 -1.44 -15.50
N LEU A 139 8.02 -2.40 -16.38
CA LEU A 139 8.44 -2.43 -17.79
C LEU A 139 7.27 -2.04 -18.73
#